data_AF-R7SMR7-F1
#
_entry.id   AF-R7SMR7-F1
#
_cell.length_a   1.000
_cell.length_b   1.000
_cell.length_c   1.000
_cell.angle_alpha   90.00
_cell.angle_beta   90.00
_cell.angle_gamma   90.00
#
_symmetry.space_group_name_H-M   'P 1'
#
loop_
_entity.id
_entity.type
_entity.pdbx_description
1 polymer ?
#
loop_
_entity_poly.entity_id
_entity_poly.type
_entity_poly.pdbx_seq_one_letter_code
_entity_poly.pdbx_strand_id
1 'polypeptide(L)'
;MPNVHDADIKGHIAHLKGAAQFALSTHRPLNPDHPSWEFQTSFVGAMWGQPAINIRPLHPKNGSQKYRRASACCYLIPSPLADSTFRLHNEIAALSHDYVDAPDGKLSMRAIYPAGSYTFSHDPQGGFSFYAPGPSNVDLTTAKEATFSYDVYFPSDFDFVKGGKLPGLYGGDSDDEALSCSGGRRDDGCWSARFMWRTNGAGELYTYLPPDYDENQAVCDIPPYSTCNDVYGASVGRGAWTFETGGRTTIAQRVRLNDAGQSNGELEVFIAGKSVINVGGLVIRDSSAGRIRGLQMQTFFGGSDSSWASPTDQDVYFSDFSVAITEDL
;
A
#
# COMPACT_ATOMS: atom_id res chain seq x y z
N MET A 1 37.94 -15.17 -33.41
CA MET A 1 38.24 -16.60 -33.61
C MET A 1 39.75 -16.81 -33.55
N PRO A 2 40.26 -17.94 -33.04
CA PRO A 2 39.55 -19.13 -32.55
C PRO A 2 39.56 -19.17 -31.00
N ASN A 3 38.48 -19.46 -30.26
CA ASN A 3 37.67 -20.70 -30.12
C ASN A 3 38.43 -21.93 -29.59
N VAL A 4 37.68 -22.72 -28.80
CA VAL A 4 37.84 -24.14 -28.40
C VAL A 4 38.21 -24.31 -26.90
N HIS A 5 37.51 -25.05 -26.02
CA HIS A 5 36.44 -26.06 -26.12
C HIS A 5 35.53 -26.09 -24.85
N ASP A 6 34.28 -26.50 -25.06
CA ASP A 6 33.33 -27.07 -24.09
C ASP A 6 33.88 -28.24 -23.28
N ALA A 7 33.39 -28.40 -22.05
CA ALA A 7 33.23 -29.72 -21.43
C ALA A 7 31.96 -29.78 -20.56
N ASP A 8 31.07 -30.63 -21.05
CA ASP A 8 29.76 -31.06 -20.58
C ASP A 8 29.88 -31.94 -19.31
N ILE A 9 29.00 -31.75 -18.32
CA ILE A 9 28.79 -32.73 -17.24
C ILE A 9 27.29 -32.96 -17.07
N LYS A 10 26.81 -34.02 -17.73
CA LYS A 10 25.57 -34.73 -17.38
C LYS A 10 25.89 -36.18 -17.03
N GLY A 11 25.33 -36.60 -15.89
CA GLY A 11 24.74 -37.94 -15.77
C GLY A 11 25.42 -38.89 -14.78
N HIS A 12 24.74 -39.16 -13.67
CA HIS A 12 24.58 -40.53 -13.19
C HIS A 12 23.19 -40.72 -12.54
N ILE A 13 22.42 -41.65 -13.11
CA ILE A 13 21.18 -42.25 -12.61
C ILE A 13 21.47 -43.73 -12.42
N ALA A 14 21.13 -44.29 -11.26
CA ALA A 14 20.73 -45.69 -11.05
C ALA A 14 20.02 -45.77 -9.68
N HIS A 15 18.69 -45.90 -9.67
CA HIS A 15 17.93 -47.15 -9.51
C HIS A 15 17.76 -47.62 -8.06
N LEU A 16 16.54 -47.47 -7.53
CA LEU A 16 15.85 -48.52 -6.75
C LEU A 16 14.36 -48.52 -7.11
N LYS A 17 13.89 -49.69 -7.56
CA LYS A 17 12.48 -50.04 -7.80
C LYS A 17 11.89 -50.63 -6.52
N GLY A 18 10.63 -50.33 -6.24
CA GLY A 18 9.81 -51.04 -5.26
C GLY A 18 8.33 -50.71 -5.49
N ALA A 19 7.61 -51.64 -6.12
CA ALA A 19 6.18 -51.57 -6.35
C ALA A 19 5.45 -52.47 -5.34
N ALA A 20 4.29 -52.03 -4.85
CA ALA A 20 3.21 -52.90 -4.41
C ALA A 20 1.88 -52.14 -4.54
N GLN A 21 0.91 -52.82 -5.15
CA GLN A 21 -0.41 -52.32 -5.55
C GLN A 21 -1.47 -53.25 -4.97
N PHE A 22 -2.71 -52.73 -4.86
CA PHE A 22 -4.01 -53.38 -4.60
C PHE A 22 -4.44 -53.68 -3.15
N ALA A 23 -5.56 -53.07 -2.75
CA ALA A 23 -6.84 -53.80 -2.63
C ALA A 23 -8.04 -52.82 -2.49
N LEU A 24 -9.00 -52.93 -3.42
CA LEU A 24 -10.41 -52.55 -3.25
C LEU A 24 -11.15 -53.77 -2.70
N SER A 25 -12.10 -53.57 -1.78
CA SER A 25 -13.12 -54.57 -1.43
C SER A 25 -14.41 -53.89 -0.97
N THR A 26 -15.52 -54.51 -1.36
CA THR A 26 -16.90 -54.04 -1.41
C THR A 26 -17.79 -54.75 -0.37
N HIS A 27 -18.75 -53.99 0.21
CA HIS A 27 -20.15 -54.34 0.53
C HIS A 27 -20.58 -55.32 1.68
N ARG A 28 -21.29 -54.71 2.67
CA ARG A 28 -22.59 -55.08 3.36
C ARG A 28 -22.69 -56.30 4.32
N PRO A 29 -23.73 -56.43 5.21
CA PRO A 29 -24.99 -55.63 5.39
C PRO A 29 -25.49 -55.30 6.85
N LEU A 30 -26.42 -54.31 6.93
CA LEU A 30 -27.70 -54.18 7.68
C LEU A 30 -27.84 -54.53 9.19
N ASN A 31 -28.38 -53.60 10.00
CA ASN A 31 -29.77 -53.62 10.54
C ASN A 31 -30.13 -52.27 11.24
N PRO A 32 -31.40 -51.96 11.57
CA PRO A 32 -32.04 -50.69 11.21
C PRO A 32 -32.49 -49.90 12.44
N ASP A 33 -32.90 -48.66 12.27
CA ASP A 33 -34.00 -48.07 13.04
C ASP A 33 -34.59 -46.90 12.23
N HIS A 34 -35.84 -47.09 11.82
CA HIS A 34 -36.75 -46.16 11.15
C HIS A 34 -37.48 -45.29 12.22
N PRO A 35 -38.42 -44.38 11.89
CA PRO A 35 -38.50 -43.40 10.80
C PRO A 35 -39.08 -42.02 11.27
N SER A 36 -39.28 -41.12 10.29
CA SER A 36 -40.37 -40.12 10.12
C SER A 36 -39.90 -38.66 9.96
N TRP A 37 -39.89 -38.16 8.71
CA TRP A 37 -40.95 -37.44 7.96
C TRP A 37 -41.21 -36.03 8.50
N GLU A 38 -40.81 -34.99 7.76
CA GLU A 38 -41.73 -34.03 7.14
C GLU A 38 -40.99 -32.94 6.33
N PHE A 39 -41.46 -32.75 5.09
CA PHE A 39 -41.21 -31.59 4.27
C PHE A 39 -42.08 -30.43 4.77
N GLN A 40 -41.49 -29.26 5.00
CA GLN A 40 -42.22 -27.99 4.92
C GLN A 40 -41.44 -27.01 4.05
N THR A 41 -42.05 -26.69 2.90
CA THR A 41 -41.75 -25.52 2.11
C THR A 41 -42.44 -24.30 2.71
N SER A 42 -41.69 -23.24 3.00
CA SER A 42 -42.25 -21.88 3.00
C SER A 42 -41.19 -20.88 2.53
N PHE A 43 -41.39 -20.38 1.32
CA PHE A 43 -40.82 -19.12 0.85
C PHE A 43 -41.44 -17.99 1.67
N VAL A 44 -40.59 -17.21 2.35
CA VAL A 44 -40.90 -15.82 2.72
C VAL A 44 -39.63 -15.02 2.48
N GLY A 45 -39.69 -14.12 1.50
CA GLY A 45 -38.65 -13.13 1.27
C GLY A 45 -38.65 -12.09 2.39
N ALA A 46 -37.45 -11.73 2.83
CA ALA A 46 -37.21 -10.50 3.56
C ALA A 46 -35.76 -10.08 3.31
N MET A 47 -35.56 -9.20 2.32
CA MET A 47 -34.39 -8.36 2.23
C MET A 47 -34.33 -7.50 3.50
N TRP A 48 -33.28 -7.68 4.30
CA TRP A 48 -32.89 -6.73 5.33
C TRP A 48 -31.39 -6.47 5.21
N GLY A 49 -31.08 -5.18 5.16
CA GLY A 49 -29.77 -4.64 4.85
C GLY A 49 -28.64 -5.16 5.74
N GLN A 50 -27.48 -5.31 5.13
CA GLN A 50 -26.21 -5.38 5.82
C GLN A 50 -26.06 -4.08 6.65
N PRO A 51 -25.76 -4.16 7.95
CA PRO A 51 -25.51 -2.96 8.73
C PRO A 51 -24.21 -2.31 8.23
N ALA A 52 -24.28 -1.02 7.92
CA ALA A 52 -23.12 -0.19 7.69
C ALA A 52 -22.15 -0.36 8.88
N ILE A 53 -20.96 -0.87 8.61
CA ILE A 53 -19.87 -0.93 9.59
C ILE A 53 -19.44 0.51 9.84
N ASN A 54 -19.94 1.07 10.93
CA ASN A 54 -19.53 2.37 11.44
C ASN A 54 -18.08 2.22 11.94
N ILE A 55 -17.11 2.58 11.11
CA ILE A 55 -15.69 2.62 11.48
C ILE A 55 -15.54 3.73 12.51
N ARG A 56 -15.36 3.34 13.77
CA ARG A 56 -14.93 4.26 14.84
C ARG A 56 -13.59 4.88 14.43
N PRO A 57 -13.35 6.17 14.70
CA PRO A 57 -12.07 6.79 14.40
C PRO A 57 -10.96 5.98 15.07
N LEU A 58 -9.88 5.76 14.32
CA LEU A 58 -8.65 5.14 14.78
C LEU A 58 -8.09 5.92 15.97
N HIS A 59 -8.59 5.61 17.16
CA HIS A 59 -8.10 6.06 18.45
C HIS A 59 -8.12 4.84 19.39
N PRO A 60 -7.01 4.53 20.07
CA PRO A 60 -6.87 3.28 20.80
C PRO A 60 -7.81 3.19 22.01
N LYS A 61 -8.33 1.97 22.24
CA LYS A 61 -9.06 1.62 23.47
C LYS A 61 -8.08 1.54 24.65
N ASN A 62 -8.37 2.36 25.68
CA ASN A 62 -7.92 2.35 27.08
C ASN A 62 -6.71 1.48 27.46
N GLY A 63 -5.62 2.12 27.91
CA GLY A 63 -4.56 1.37 28.59
C GLY A 63 -3.26 2.07 29.03
N SER A 64 -2.99 3.35 28.75
CA SER A 64 -1.81 4.01 29.32
C SER A 64 -1.90 5.55 29.25
N GLN A 65 -1.71 6.15 30.43
CA GLN A 65 -1.43 7.57 30.77
C GLN A 65 -2.06 8.68 29.91
N LYS A 66 -3.06 9.34 30.50
CA LYS A 66 -3.61 10.63 30.07
C LYS A 66 -2.58 11.75 30.29
N TYR A 67 -2.19 12.48 29.25
CA TYR A 67 -1.97 13.93 29.34
C TYR A 67 -2.30 14.62 28.00
N ARG A 68 -3.44 15.35 28.01
CA ARG A 68 -3.78 16.65 27.36
C ARG A 68 -3.36 16.85 25.89
N ARG A 69 -4.17 17.32 24.95
CA ARG A 69 -5.46 18.04 24.98
C ARG A 69 -6.05 17.94 23.55
N ALA A 70 -6.78 16.87 23.23
CA ALA A 70 -7.70 16.96 22.11
C ALA A 70 -8.82 17.91 22.55
N SER A 71 -8.70 19.20 22.21
CA SER A 71 -9.80 20.12 22.39
C SER A 71 -10.96 19.55 21.59
N ALA A 72 -12.07 19.34 22.29
CA ALA A 72 -13.23 18.67 21.78
C ALA A 72 -13.79 19.37 20.54
N CYS A 73 -14.31 18.53 19.64
CA CYS A 73 -15.44 18.86 18.78
C CYS A 73 -15.18 19.86 17.65
N CYS A 74 -14.46 19.40 16.64
CA CYS A 74 -14.95 19.60 15.28
C CYS A 74 -15.41 18.23 14.80
N TYR A 75 -16.67 18.13 14.37
CA TYR A 75 -16.97 17.18 13.30
C TYR A 75 -15.89 17.42 12.25
N LEU A 76 -15.05 16.42 11.96
CA LEU A 76 -14.28 16.42 10.74
C LEU A 76 -15.33 16.52 9.64
N ILE A 77 -15.63 17.74 9.19
CA ILE A 77 -16.31 17.94 7.92
C ILE A 77 -15.35 17.25 6.96
N PRO A 78 -15.75 16.14 6.31
CA PRO A 78 -14.89 15.50 5.34
C PRO A 78 -14.52 16.60 4.35
N SER A 79 -13.22 16.89 4.21
CA SER A 79 -12.81 17.88 3.22
C SER A 79 -13.33 17.37 1.88
N PRO A 80 -13.94 18.23 1.05
CA PRO A 80 -14.49 17.79 -0.22
C PRO A 80 -13.39 17.11 -1.04
N LEU A 81 -13.73 15.99 -1.66
CA LEU A 81 -12.83 15.32 -2.59
C LEU A 81 -12.69 16.19 -3.84
N ALA A 82 -11.66 17.03 -3.86
CA ALA A 82 -11.46 18.07 -4.86
C ALA A 82 -10.01 18.57 -4.87
N ASP A 83 -9.55 19.06 -6.01
CA ASP A 83 -8.19 19.58 -6.19
C ASP A 83 -7.85 20.73 -5.25
N SER A 84 -8.82 21.59 -4.95
CA SER A 84 -8.66 22.69 -3.98
C SER A 84 -8.36 22.21 -2.56
N THR A 85 -8.82 21.01 -2.18
CA THR A 85 -8.46 20.37 -0.91
C THR A 85 -7.02 19.91 -0.91
N PHE A 86 -6.56 19.28 -2.00
CA PHE A 86 -5.20 18.75 -2.09
C PHE A 86 -4.15 19.85 -2.32
N ARG A 87 -4.54 20.97 -2.95
CA ARG A 87 -3.65 22.08 -3.34
C ARG A 87 -2.47 21.56 -4.17
N LEU A 88 -2.80 20.87 -5.26
CA LEU A 88 -1.85 20.16 -6.11
C LEU A 88 -0.74 21.09 -6.59
N HIS A 89 0.47 20.56 -6.63
CA HIS A 89 1.61 21.15 -7.33
C HIS A 89 2.44 20.05 -7.98
N ASN A 90 3.33 20.43 -8.91
CA ASN A 90 4.17 19.51 -9.68
C ASN A 90 3.35 18.39 -10.37
N GLU A 91 2.16 18.74 -10.85
CA GLU A 91 1.26 17.84 -11.56
C GLU A 91 1.81 17.49 -12.95
N ILE A 92 1.68 16.22 -13.35
CA ILE A 92 1.81 15.83 -14.75
C ILE A 92 0.45 16.03 -15.43
N ALA A 93 0.20 17.24 -15.95
CA ALA A 93 -1.10 17.66 -16.49
C ALA A 93 -1.65 16.82 -17.67
N ALA A 94 -0.83 15.94 -18.25
CA ALA A 94 -1.26 15.00 -19.28
C ALA A 94 -2.04 13.78 -18.70
N LEU A 95 -1.90 13.53 -17.40
CA LEU A 95 -2.60 12.48 -16.68
C LEU A 95 -3.83 13.07 -15.99
N SER A 96 -4.99 12.44 -16.14
CA SER A 96 -6.21 12.87 -15.45
C SER A 96 -6.40 12.14 -14.12
N HIS A 97 -7.11 12.79 -13.20
CA HIS A 97 -7.55 12.23 -11.92
C HIS A 97 -9.01 12.60 -11.64
N ASP A 98 -9.90 12.27 -12.58
CA ASP A 98 -11.31 12.64 -12.51
C ASP A 98 -11.99 12.15 -11.22
N TYR A 99 -12.89 12.98 -10.69
CA TYR A 99 -13.75 12.61 -9.57
C TYR A 99 -15.05 11.99 -10.07
N VAL A 100 -15.18 10.67 -9.95
CA VAL A 100 -16.29 9.88 -10.49
C VAL A 100 -16.78 8.85 -9.47
N ASP A 101 -18.00 8.36 -9.63
CA ASP A 101 -18.44 7.20 -8.86
C ASP A 101 -17.67 5.96 -9.30
N ALA A 102 -17.03 5.29 -8.34
CA ALA A 102 -16.41 3.98 -8.57
C ALA A 102 -17.48 2.90 -8.83
N PRO A 103 -17.10 1.69 -9.28
CA PRO A 103 -18.06 0.61 -9.54
C PRO A 103 -18.94 0.22 -8.34
N ASP A 104 -18.51 0.52 -7.12
CA ASP A 104 -19.28 0.33 -5.89
C ASP A 104 -20.21 1.50 -5.54
N GLY A 105 -20.30 2.52 -6.41
CA GLY A 105 -21.16 3.68 -6.29
C GLY A 105 -20.60 4.81 -5.40
N LYS A 106 -19.36 4.71 -4.94
CA LYS A 106 -18.75 5.74 -4.07
C LYS A 106 -17.89 6.71 -4.87
N LEU A 107 -18.16 8.00 -4.70
CA LEU A 107 -17.38 9.09 -5.29
C LEU A 107 -15.89 8.93 -4.94
N SER A 108 -15.06 8.87 -5.97
CA SER A 108 -13.64 8.54 -5.89
C SER A 108 -12.83 9.34 -6.91
N MET A 109 -11.57 9.62 -6.58
CA MET A 109 -10.56 10.04 -7.54
C MET A 109 -10.14 8.81 -8.35
N ARG A 110 -10.26 8.86 -9.68
CA ARG A 110 -9.94 7.74 -10.58
C ARG A 110 -8.55 7.91 -11.17
N ALA A 111 -7.74 6.86 -11.08
CA ALA A 111 -6.53 6.68 -11.86
C ALA A 111 -6.81 5.78 -13.05
N ILE A 112 -6.40 6.19 -14.26
CA ILE A 112 -6.60 5.44 -15.51
C ILE A 112 -5.26 4.89 -15.97
N TYR A 113 -5.15 3.58 -16.18
CA TYR A 113 -3.96 2.90 -16.68
C TYR A 113 -4.25 2.30 -18.06
N PRO A 114 -3.91 2.98 -19.17
CA PRO A 114 -4.04 2.43 -20.50
C PRO A 114 -3.20 1.15 -20.66
N ALA A 115 -3.67 0.23 -21.52
CA ALA A 115 -2.90 -0.95 -21.91
C ALA A 115 -1.50 -0.55 -22.41
N GLY A 116 -0.46 -1.19 -21.88
CA GLY A 116 0.94 -0.88 -22.18
C GLY A 116 1.62 0.12 -21.24
N SER A 117 0.88 0.80 -20.35
CA SER A 117 1.47 1.79 -19.43
C SER A 117 2.21 1.17 -18.23
N TYR A 118 3.39 1.68 -17.87
CA TYR A 118 4.17 1.24 -16.69
C TYR A 118 5.17 2.26 -16.10
N THR A 119 5.31 3.46 -16.65
CA THR A 119 5.97 4.59 -15.99
C THR A 119 5.38 5.87 -16.54
N PHE A 120 5.60 6.99 -15.84
CA PHE A 120 5.26 8.31 -16.39
C PHE A 120 6.14 8.72 -17.59
N SER A 121 7.27 8.05 -17.82
CA SER A 121 8.18 8.35 -18.93
C SER A 121 7.94 7.48 -20.17
N HIS A 122 7.02 6.51 -20.10
CA HIS A 122 6.65 5.62 -21.18
C HIS A 122 5.31 6.03 -21.80
N ASP A 123 5.14 5.81 -23.10
CA ASP A 123 3.89 6.06 -23.83
C ASP A 123 3.21 4.72 -24.19
N PRO A 124 1.91 4.51 -23.85
CA PRO A 124 1.04 5.46 -23.16
C PRO A 124 1.41 5.64 -21.68
N GLN A 125 1.22 6.86 -21.19
CA GLN A 125 1.31 7.15 -19.76
C GLN A 125 0.05 6.63 -19.04
N GLY A 126 0.17 6.29 -17.75
CA GLY A 126 -0.96 5.80 -16.96
C GLY A 126 -0.86 6.19 -15.50
N GLY A 127 -2.02 6.29 -14.86
CA GLY A 127 -2.26 6.71 -13.49
C GLY A 127 -2.39 8.22 -13.35
N PHE A 128 -1.89 8.78 -12.24
CA PHE A 128 -1.80 10.23 -12.01
C PHE A 128 -0.54 10.55 -11.21
N SER A 129 -0.12 11.82 -11.28
CA SER A 129 1.04 12.31 -10.53
C SER A 129 0.88 13.76 -10.14
N PHE A 130 0.87 14.03 -8.85
CA PHE A 130 1.03 15.35 -8.26
C PHE A 130 1.57 15.22 -6.83
N TYR A 131 1.96 16.35 -6.26
CA TYR A 131 2.27 16.49 -4.85
C TYR A 131 1.23 17.41 -4.20
N ALA A 132 0.94 17.17 -2.93
CA ALA A 132 -0.12 17.85 -2.23
C ALA A 132 0.26 18.08 -0.76
N PRO A 133 0.37 19.33 -0.29
CA PRO A 133 0.54 19.62 1.14
C PRO A 133 -0.71 19.29 1.97
N GLY A 134 -1.82 18.91 1.32
CA GLY A 134 -3.09 18.59 1.98
C GLY A 134 -3.96 19.82 2.22
N PRO A 135 -5.06 19.71 2.99
CA PRO A 135 -5.99 20.81 3.20
C PRO A 135 -5.32 22.01 3.90
N SER A 136 -5.78 23.23 3.60
CA SER A 136 -5.13 24.47 4.06
C SER A 136 -5.10 24.67 5.58
N ASN A 137 -5.94 23.94 6.32
CA ASN A 137 -5.99 23.95 7.78
C ASN A 137 -5.06 22.92 8.44
N VAL A 138 -4.28 22.17 7.67
CA VAL A 138 -3.27 21.23 8.15
C VAL A 138 -1.92 21.63 7.54
N ASP A 139 -0.99 22.07 8.39
CA ASP A 139 0.38 22.39 8.00
C ASP A 139 1.32 21.26 8.41
N LEU A 140 1.54 20.30 7.50
CA LEU A 140 2.41 19.15 7.78
C LEU A 140 3.86 19.53 8.09
N THR A 141 4.29 20.76 7.77
CA THR A 141 5.64 21.23 8.10
C THR A 141 5.82 21.52 9.59
N THR A 142 4.76 21.51 10.39
CA THR A 142 4.84 21.60 11.86
C THR A 142 4.79 20.24 12.54
N ALA A 143 4.64 19.15 11.79
CA ALA A 143 4.44 17.81 12.36
C ALA A 143 5.77 17.13 12.73
N LYS A 144 5.85 16.64 13.97
CA LYS A 144 6.75 15.56 14.37
C LYS A 144 6.20 14.21 13.91
N GLU A 145 4.90 14.04 14.05
CA GLU A 145 4.17 12.84 13.68
C GLU A 145 2.91 13.19 12.89
N ALA A 146 2.71 12.48 11.78
CA ALA A 146 1.48 12.58 11.01
C ALA A 146 0.95 11.21 10.60
N THR A 147 -0.36 11.15 10.41
CA THR A 147 -1.05 10.02 9.79
C THR A 147 -1.61 10.42 8.45
N PHE A 148 -1.61 9.49 7.50
CA PHE A 148 -2.26 9.61 6.19
C PHE A 148 -3.00 8.32 5.88
N SER A 149 -4.27 8.42 5.48
CA SER A 149 -5.09 7.27 5.13
C SER A 149 -5.99 7.55 3.94
N TYR A 150 -6.41 6.49 3.25
CA TYR A 150 -7.42 6.52 2.20
C TYR A 150 -7.97 5.11 1.96
N ASP A 151 -9.12 5.04 1.30
CA ASP A 151 -9.62 3.81 0.71
C ASP A 151 -9.11 3.67 -0.72
N VAL A 152 -8.66 2.47 -1.08
CA VAL A 152 -8.36 2.10 -2.48
C VAL A 152 -9.28 0.96 -2.92
N TYR A 153 -9.82 1.08 -4.13
CA TYR A 153 -10.67 0.08 -4.77
C TYR A 153 -10.04 -0.37 -6.09
N PHE A 154 -9.70 -1.65 -6.16
CA PHE A 154 -9.29 -2.32 -7.39
C PHE A 154 -10.53 -3.02 -7.97
N PRO A 155 -10.94 -2.75 -9.24
CA PRO A 155 -12.03 -3.46 -9.90
C PRO A 155 -11.83 -4.99 -9.89
N SER A 156 -12.93 -5.75 -9.96
CA SER A 156 -12.93 -7.22 -9.83
C SER A 156 -12.00 -7.94 -10.81
N ASP A 157 -11.79 -7.35 -11.98
CA ASP A 157 -10.98 -7.82 -13.09
C ASP A 157 -9.59 -7.18 -13.17
N PHE A 158 -9.19 -6.40 -12.15
CA PHE A 158 -7.87 -5.76 -12.12
C PHE A 158 -6.74 -6.80 -12.07
N ASP A 159 -5.83 -6.73 -13.04
CA ASP A 159 -4.59 -7.48 -13.11
C ASP A 159 -3.44 -6.67 -12.51
N PHE A 160 -2.93 -7.15 -11.37
CA PHE A 160 -1.83 -6.54 -10.64
C PHE A 160 -0.46 -6.65 -11.33
N VAL A 161 -0.31 -7.56 -12.30
CA VAL A 161 0.95 -7.86 -13.01
C VAL A 161 2.09 -8.10 -12.01
N LYS A 162 3.12 -7.24 -12.01
CA LYS A 162 4.25 -7.27 -11.09
C LYS A 162 4.14 -6.25 -9.96
N GLY A 163 3.29 -5.25 -10.13
CA GLY A 163 3.09 -4.19 -9.15
C GLY A 163 2.99 -2.78 -9.74
N GLY A 164 2.71 -1.86 -8.84
CA GLY A 164 2.61 -0.44 -9.13
C GLY A 164 2.59 0.38 -7.84
N LYS A 165 2.66 1.70 -8.00
CA LYS A 165 2.84 2.65 -6.90
C LYS A 165 1.50 3.18 -6.43
N LEU A 166 1.41 3.47 -5.15
CA LEU A 166 0.25 4.05 -4.50
C LEU A 166 0.69 5.25 -3.63
N PRO A 167 -0.21 6.22 -3.39
CA PRO A 167 0.12 7.42 -2.62
C PRO A 167 0.64 7.15 -1.21
N GLY A 168 1.52 8.03 -0.71
CA GLY A 168 2.00 8.04 0.68
C GLY A 168 2.61 9.38 1.07
N LEU A 169 3.18 9.47 2.27
CA LEU A 169 3.86 10.68 2.76
C LEU A 169 5.28 10.81 2.22
N TYR A 170 5.73 12.05 2.08
CA TYR A 170 7.10 12.40 1.73
C TYR A 170 7.58 13.61 2.52
N GLY A 171 8.90 13.81 2.53
CA GLY A 171 9.50 14.93 3.25
C GLY A 171 10.95 15.19 2.87
N GLY A 172 11.49 16.24 3.49
CA GLY A 172 12.86 16.68 3.28
C GLY A 172 13.15 18.06 3.86
N ASP A 173 14.39 18.49 3.71
CA ASP A 173 14.96 19.71 4.28
C ASP A 173 14.45 20.98 3.60
N SER A 174 14.05 20.87 2.32
CA SER A 174 13.35 21.90 1.56
C SER A 174 12.24 21.30 0.70
N ASP A 175 11.36 22.15 0.16
CA ASP A 175 10.29 21.68 -0.73
C ASP A 175 10.88 21.06 -2.01
N ASP A 176 11.93 21.66 -2.59
CA ASP A 176 12.57 21.16 -3.82
C ASP A 176 13.27 19.80 -3.60
N GLU A 177 14.00 19.67 -2.49
CA GLU A 177 14.75 18.46 -2.16
C GLU A 177 13.84 17.28 -1.84
N ALA A 178 12.73 17.54 -1.15
CA ALA A 178 11.72 16.53 -0.82
C ALA A 178 11.11 15.85 -2.05
N LEU A 179 11.07 16.55 -3.20
CA LEU A 179 10.55 16.00 -4.47
C LEU A 179 11.51 15.01 -5.15
N SER A 180 12.76 14.90 -4.66
CA SER A 180 13.83 14.18 -5.35
C SER A 180 13.96 12.70 -4.95
N CYS A 181 13.48 12.28 -3.78
CA CYS A 181 13.61 10.91 -3.25
C CYS A 181 12.65 9.88 -3.90
N SER A 182 12.81 9.68 -5.22
CA SER A 182 12.08 8.69 -6.01
C SER A 182 12.84 8.33 -7.31
N GLY A 183 12.37 7.29 -8.02
CA GLY A 183 12.89 6.98 -9.37
C GLY A 183 14.36 6.54 -9.43
N GLY A 184 14.94 6.15 -8.29
CA GLY A 184 16.35 5.76 -8.18
C GLY A 184 17.28 6.88 -7.68
N ARG A 185 16.73 8.06 -7.39
CA ARG A 185 17.44 9.14 -6.70
C ARG A 185 17.23 9.00 -5.19
N ARG A 186 18.32 9.20 -4.44
CA ARG A 186 18.40 9.09 -2.99
C ARG A 186 19.28 10.22 -2.50
N ASP A 187 18.92 10.81 -1.37
CA ASP A 187 19.67 11.85 -0.69
C ASP A 187 19.34 11.75 0.81
N ASP A 188 20.22 12.22 1.68
CA ASP A 188 19.98 12.24 3.12
C ASP A 188 18.98 13.34 3.52
N GLY A 189 18.90 14.43 2.73
CA GLY A 189 18.00 15.55 2.97
C GLY A 189 16.55 15.30 2.52
N CYS A 190 16.21 14.11 2.02
CA CYS A 190 14.84 13.74 1.65
C CYS A 190 14.44 12.32 2.01
N TRP A 191 13.12 12.07 2.02
CA TRP A 191 12.57 10.73 2.17
C TRP A 191 11.19 10.62 1.52
N SER A 192 10.81 9.39 1.17
CA SER A 192 9.44 9.05 0.81
C SER A 192 9.03 7.71 1.39
N ALA A 193 7.79 7.60 1.85
CA ALA A 193 7.18 6.37 2.33
C ALA A 193 5.84 6.20 1.63
N ARG A 194 5.89 5.53 0.47
CA ARG A 194 4.73 5.25 -0.39
C ARG A 194 4.28 3.81 -0.22
N PHE A 195 3.12 3.48 -0.77
CA PHE A 195 2.68 2.10 -0.86
C PHE A 195 2.96 1.54 -2.26
N MET A 196 3.00 0.22 -2.34
CA MET A 196 2.95 -0.49 -3.61
C MET A 196 2.00 -1.66 -3.54
N TRP A 197 1.34 -1.95 -4.66
CA TRP A 197 0.84 -3.30 -4.92
C TRP A 197 1.90 -4.12 -5.64
N ARG A 198 1.82 -5.43 -5.51
CA ARG A 198 2.64 -6.44 -6.18
C ARG A 198 1.73 -7.51 -6.78
N THR A 199 2.34 -8.49 -7.43
CA THR A 199 1.65 -9.66 -8.00
C THR A 199 0.64 -10.25 -7.01
N ASN A 200 -0.53 -10.63 -7.52
CA ASN A 200 -1.65 -11.18 -6.76
C ASN A 200 -2.15 -10.25 -5.63
N GLY A 201 -1.97 -8.93 -5.79
CA GLY A 201 -2.47 -7.93 -4.85
C GLY A 201 -1.64 -7.83 -3.57
N ALA A 202 -0.49 -8.50 -3.44
CA ALA A 202 0.35 -8.36 -2.25
C ALA A 202 0.75 -6.89 -2.05
N GLY A 203 0.51 -6.34 -0.86
CA GLY A 203 0.86 -4.97 -0.54
C GLY A 203 2.21 -4.86 0.16
N GLU A 204 2.88 -3.73 -0.02
CA GLU A 204 4.11 -3.37 0.72
C GLU A 204 4.16 -1.88 1.01
N LEU A 205 4.90 -1.52 2.05
CA LEU A 205 5.43 -0.17 2.19
C LEU A 205 6.71 -0.09 1.35
N TYR A 206 6.88 1.01 0.62
CA TYR A 206 8.00 1.22 -0.29
C TYR A 206 8.69 2.54 0.03
N THR A 207 9.90 2.44 0.57
CA THR A 207 10.57 3.57 1.22
C THR A 207 11.84 4.00 0.51
N TYR A 208 12.04 5.30 0.40
CA TYR A 208 13.34 5.94 0.20
C TYR A 208 13.68 6.64 1.51
N LEU A 209 14.63 6.10 2.25
CA LEU A 209 15.15 6.69 3.49
C LEU A 209 16.59 7.18 3.27
N PRO A 210 17.07 8.14 4.08
CA PRO A 210 18.46 8.62 4.06
C PRO A 210 19.47 7.47 3.95
N PRO A 211 20.25 7.39 2.86
CA PRO A 211 21.11 6.24 2.56
C PRO A 211 22.34 6.12 3.46
N ASP A 212 22.85 7.21 4.05
CA ASP A 212 24.13 7.17 4.81
C ASP A 212 23.96 6.77 6.29
N TYR A 213 22.75 6.31 6.66
CA TYR A 213 22.41 5.89 8.04
C TYR A 213 22.13 4.39 8.11
N ASP A 214 23.06 3.64 8.71
CA ASP A 214 22.96 2.19 8.88
C ASP A 214 21.71 1.76 9.65
N GLU A 215 21.20 2.61 10.55
CA GLU A 215 19.97 2.33 11.31
C GLU A 215 18.75 2.13 10.39
N ASN A 216 18.74 2.76 9.20
CA ASN A 216 17.67 2.58 8.23
C ASN A 216 17.65 1.18 7.61
N GLN A 217 18.68 0.36 7.80
CA GLN A 217 18.64 -1.05 7.42
C GLN A 217 17.60 -1.85 8.24
N ALA A 218 17.06 -1.29 9.32
CA ALA A 218 15.97 -1.89 10.09
C ALA A 218 14.73 -2.23 9.25
N VAL A 219 14.51 -1.55 8.12
CA VAL A 219 13.37 -1.85 7.22
C VAL A 219 13.58 -3.10 6.36
N CYS A 220 14.82 -3.59 6.24
CA CYS A 220 15.23 -4.63 5.29
C CYS A 220 14.84 -6.05 5.72
N ASP A 221 14.49 -6.25 6.99
CA ASP A 221 14.18 -7.58 7.55
C ASP A 221 12.75 -7.69 8.09
N ILE A 222 11.89 -6.71 7.81
CA ILE A 222 10.49 -6.73 8.27
C ILE A 222 9.71 -7.86 7.59
N PRO A 223 9.07 -8.77 8.35
CA PRO A 223 8.30 -9.87 7.79
C PRO A 223 7.03 -9.36 7.07
N PRO A 224 6.45 -10.16 6.16
CA PRO A 224 6.89 -11.51 5.78
C PRO A 224 7.99 -11.52 4.71
N TYR A 225 8.24 -10.39 4.04
CA TYR A 225 9.35 -10.22 3.11
C TYR A 225 9.73 -8.75 3.02
N SER A 226 11.00 -8.45 3.28
CA SER A 226 11.60 -7.15 3.01
C SER A 226 12.85 -7.33 2.16
N THR A 227 13.17 -6.30 1.38
CA THR A 227 14.44 -6.24 0.66
C THR A 227 14.83 -4.79 0.46
N CYS A 228 16.06 -4.47 0.83
CA CYS A 228 16.68 -3.21 0.49
C CYS A 228 17.39 -3.32 -0.85
N ASN A 229 17.42 -2.21 -1.56
CA ASN A 229 18.04 -2.09 -2.87
C ASN A 229 18.98 -0.89 -2.84
N ASP A 230 20.14 -1.00 -3.46
CA ASP A 230 21.12 0.08 -3.45
C ASP A 230 20.72 1.24 -4.38
N VAL A 231 19.95 0.94 -5.43
CA VAL A 231 19.53 1.91 -6.46
C VAL A 231 18.14 2.44 -6.19
N TYR A 232 17.19 1.55 -5.92
CA TYR A 232 15.77 1.87 -5.74
C TYR A 232 15.36 1.86 -4.26
N GLY A 233 14.07 2.08 -3.99
CA GLY A 233 13.54 2.04 -2.63
C GLY A 233 13.53 0.63 -2.04
N ALA A 234 13.47 0.56 -0.72
CA ALA A 234 13.30 -0.70 -0.01
C ALA A 234 11.84 -1.16 -0.09
N SER A 235 11.64 -2.46 -0.36
CA SER A 235 10.33 -3.11 -0.15
C SER A 235 10.25 -3.55 1.30
N VAL A 236 9.22 -3.11 2.02
CA VAL A 236 9.06 -3.33 3.45
C VAL A 236 7.78 -4.12 3.72
N GLY A 237 7.90 -5.30 4.32
CA GLY A 237 6.77 -6.14 4.70
C GLY A 237 5.86 -6.54 3.54
N ARG A 238 6.41 -6.80 2.35
CA ARG A 238 5.64 -7.25 1.19
C ARG A 238 4.84 -8.50 1.50
N GLY A 239 3.53 -8.43 1.29
CA GLY A 239 2.60 -9.52 1.60
C GLY A 239 2.13 -9.52 3.05
N ALA A 240 2.45 -8.49 3.85
CA ALA A 240 1.85 -8.29 5.17
C ALA A 240 0.33 -8.06 5.08
N TRP A 241 -0.15 -7.65 3.89
CA TRP A 241 -1.57 -7.68 3.50
C TRP A 241 -1.71 -7.97 2.01
N THR A 242 -2.95 -8.18 1.59
CA THR A 242 -3.35 -8.36 0.19
C THR A 242 -4.49 -7.41 -0.13
N PHE A 243 -4.39 -6.70 -1.24
CA PHE A 243 -5.47 -5.95 -1.85
C PHE A 243 -6.41 -6.92 -2.55
N GLU A 244 -7.67 -6.94 -2.15
CA GLU A 244 -8.72 -7.70 -2.83
C GLU A 244 -9.25 -6.90 -4.02
N THR A 245 -9.61 -7.60 -5.09
CA THR A 245 -10.35 -7.01 -6.21
C THR A 245 -11.85 -7.03 -5.93
N GLY A 246 -12.59 -6.07 -6.48
CA GLY A 246 -14.03 -5.92 -6.26
C GLY A 246 -14.42 -5.39 -4.87
N GLY A 247 -13.44 -4.94 -4.07
CA GLY A 247 -13.65 -4.44 -2.71
C GLY A 247 -12.72 -3.28 -2.37
N ARG A 248 -13.09 -2.53 -1.32
CA ARG A 248 -12.25 -1.45 -0.77
C ARG A 248 -11.30 -1.98 0.28
N THR A 249 -10.07 -1.50 0.20
CA THR A 249 -9.08 -1.65 1.28
C THR A 249 -8.81 -0.27 1.86
N THR A 250 -9.15 -0.05 3.13
CA THR A 250 -8.70 1.13 3.88
C THR A 250 -7.24 0.92 4.29
N ILE A 251 -6.36 1.81 3.83
CA ILE A 251 -4.94 1.79 4.17
C ILE A 251 -4.55 3.09 4.86
N ALA A 252 -3.66 2.98 5.84
CA ALA A 252 -3.11 4.14 6.54
C ALA A 252 -1.63 3.95 6.87
N GLN A 253 -0.90 5.05 6.93
CA GLN A 253 0.45 5.10 7.50
C GLN A 253 0.52 6.15 8.61
N ARG A 254 1.35 5.88 9.61
CA ARG A 254 1.89 6.84 10.57
C ARG A 254 3.37 7.01 10.27
N VAL A 255 3.81 8.25 10.19
CA VAL A 255 5.23 8.60 10.11
C VAL A 255 5.56 9.50 11.30
N ARG A 256 6.54 9.09 12.10
CA ARG A 256 7.11 9.91 13.17
C ARG A 256 8.56 10.22 12.85
N LEU A 257 8.89 11.48 12.62
CA LEU A 257 10.26 11.93 12.37
C LEU A 257 11.13 11.63 13.59
N ASN A 258 12.39 11.29 13.37
CA ASN A 258 13.39 11.23 14.43
C ASN A 258 13.76 12.64 14.96
N ASP A 259 14.35 12.71 16.15
CA ASP A 259 15.06 13.90 16.60
C ASP A 259 16.35 14.05 15.81
N ALA A 260 16.74 15.29 15.49
CA ALA A 260 17.94 15.52 14.69
C ALA A 260 19.17 14.91 15.40
N GLY A 261 19.94 14.11 14.67
CA GLY A 261 21.08 13.35 15.20
C GLY A 261 20.72 12.16 16.10
N GLN A 262 19.46 11.70 16.11
CA GLN A 262 19.01 10.48 16.80
C GLN A 262 18.31 9.53 15.82
N SER A 263 18.30 8.25 16.12
CA SER A 263 17.61 7.20 15.35
C SER A 263 16.33 6.73 16.05
N ASN A 264 15.44 7.66 16.41
CA ASN A 264 14.17 7.38 17.09
C ASN A 264 12.93 7.67 16.23
N GLY A 265 13.08 7.60 14.91
CA GLY A 265 12.00 7.72 13.94
C GLY A 265 11.22 6.41 13.81
N GLU A 266 9.97 6.52 13.39
CA GLU A 266 9.05 5.38 13.29
C GLU A 266 8.19 5.44 12.03
N LEU A 267 7.95 4.28 11.43
CA LEU A 267 6.97 4.06 10.37
C LEU A 267 6.02 2.95 10.81
N GLU A 268 4.72 3.17 10.63
CA GLU A 268 3.71 2.17 10.94
C GLU A 268 2.63 2.15 9.86
N VAL A 269 2.19 0.96 9.46
CA VAL A 269 1.14 0.75 8.45
C VAL A 269 -0.05 0.04 9.09
N PHE A 270 -1.24 0.55 8.79
CA PHE A 270 -2.50 -0.02 9.21
C PHE A 270 -3.36 -0.41 8.00
N ILE A 271 -3.94 -1.60 8.03
CA ILE A 271 -4.87 -2.10 7.03
C ILE A 271 -6.18 -2.43 7.73
N ALA A 272 -7.28 -1.83 7.28
CA ALA A 272 -8.58 -1.91 7.97
C ALA A 272 -8.48 -1.62 9.48
N GLY A 273 -7.59 -0.70 9.86
CA GLY A 273 -7.35 -0.29 11.25
C GLY A 273 -6.49 -1.22 12.09
N LYS A 274 -5.95 -2.32 11.53
CA LYS A 274 -5.00 -3.20 12.20
C LYS A 274 -3.57 -2.84 11.81
N SER A 275 -2.68 -2.63 12.78
CA SER A 275 -1.24 -2.47 12.53
C SER A 275 -0.66 -3.76 11.94
N VAL A 276 0.00 -3.65 10.77
CA VAL A 276 0.58 -4.80 10.04
C VAL A 276 2.08 -4.65 9.80
N ILE A 277 2.61 -3.43 9.79
CA ILE A 277 4.04 -3.11 9.79
C ILE A 277 4.24 -2.07 10.88
N ASN A 278 5.24 -2.26 11.73
CA ASN A 278 5.68 -1.28 12.72
C ASN A 278 7.20 -1.39 12.84
N VAL A 279 7.90 -0.35 12.42
CA VAL A 279 9.36 -0.26 12.47
C VAL A 279 9.74 1.05 13.14
N GLY A 280 10.58 0.94 14.17
CA GLY A 280 11.19 2.08 14.85
C GLY A 280 12.70 2.03 14.72
N GLY A 281 13.38 2.97 15.35
CA GLY A 281 14.84 2.99 15.31
C GLY A 281 15.41 3.68 14.06
N LEU A 282 14.61 4.47 13.34
CA LEU A 282 14.97 5.01 12.03
C LEU A 282 15.56 6.42 12.09
N VAL A 283 16.35 6.77 11.09
CA VAL A 283 16.74 8.15 10.76
C VAL A 283 15.99 8.57 9.50
N ILE A 284 14.82 9.19 9.67
CA ILE A 284 13.94 9.63 8.57
C ILE A 284 14.34 11.04 8.08
N ARG A 285 14.91 11.87 8.95
CA ARG A 285 15.56 13.15 8.62
C ARG A 285 16.96 13.17 9.18
N ASP A 286 17.90 13.68 8.40
CA ASP A 286 19.31 13.86 8.78
C ASP A 286 19.50 15.09 9.69
N SER A 287 18.72 16.15 9.45
CA SER A 287 18.91 17.47 10.05
C SER A 287 17.66 18.00 10.75
N SER A 288 17.81 19.12 11.47
CA SER A 288 16.69 19.84 12.06
C SER A 288 15.86 20.65 11.05
N ALA A 289 16.26 20.69 9.77
CA ALA A 289 15.49 21.29 8.68
C ALA A 289 14.44 20.33 8.09
N GLY A 290 14.64 19.02 8.24
CA GLY A 290 13.73 18.00 7.69
C GLY A 290 12.32 18.11 8.24
N ARG A 291 11.34 18.10 7.33
CA ARG A 291 9.88 18.14 7.62
C ARG A 291 9.13 17.07 6.84
N ILE A 292 7.93 16.73 7.33
CA ILE A 292 6.91 16.10 6.48
C ILE A 292 6.37 17.21 5.57
N ARG A 293 6.50 17.05 4.25
CA ARG A 293 6.16 18.10 3.28
C ARG A 293 4.76 17.92 2.68
N GLY A 294 4.28 16.69 2.62
CA GLY A 294 2.95 16.42 2.10
C GLY A 294 2.70 14.98 1.71
N LEU A 295 1.75 14.84 0.80
CA LEU A 295 1.34 13.63 0.13
C LEU A 295 2.02 13.56 -1.23
N GLN A 296 2.72 12.46 -1.51
CA GLN A 296 3.19 12.13 -2.84
C GLN A 296 2.10 11.31 -3.54
N MET A 297 1.19 12.02 -4.20
CA MET A 297 0.02 11.48 -4.87
C MET A 297 0.40 10.97 -6.25
N GLN A 298 1.05 9.81 -6.27
CA GLN A 298 1.53 9.18 -7.49
C GLN A 298 1.10 7.74 -7.55
N THR A 299 0.47 7.37 -8.66
CA THR A 299 0.13 5.99 -8.95
C THR A 299 0.38 5.68 -10.41
N PHE A 300 0.94 4.51 -10.66
CA PHE A 300 1.30 3.97 -11.97
C PHE A 300 1.64 2.49 -11.77
N PHE A 301 1.32 1.63 -12.74
CA PHE A 301 2.03 0.34 -12.88
C PHE A 301 3.52 0.64 -12.94
N GLY A 302 4.40 -0.17 -12.35
CA GLY A 302 5.78 0.33 -12.24
C GLY A 302 6.88 -0.64 -11.85
N GLY A 303 7.82 -0.74 -12.78
CA GLY A 303 9.22 -1.07 -12.64
C GLY A 303 9.98 -0.22 -13.64
N SER A 304 10.85 -0.82 -14.46
CA SER A 304 11.64 -0.09 -15.46
C SER A 304 11.53 -0.66 -16.88
N ASP A 305 10.66 -1.65 -17.11
CA ASP A 305 10.52 -2.32 -18.40
C ASP A 305 9.07 -2.76 -18.68
N SER A 306 8.80 -3.17 -19.91
CA SER A 306 7.46 -3.52 -20.41
C SER A 306 6.81 -4.72 -19.72
N SER A 307 7.56 -5.54 -18.95
CA SER A 307 6.96 -6.64 -18.19
C SER A 307 6.17 -6.18 -16.96
N TRP A 308 6.16 -4.87 -16.69
CA TRP A 308 5.34 -4.21 -15.68
C TRP A 308 4.07 -3.58 -16.25
N ALA A 309 3.90 -3.58 -17.58
CA ALA A 309 2.81 -2.90 -18.25
C ALA A 309 1.44 -3.43 -17.87
N SER A 310 0.48 -2.51 -17.74
CA SER A 310 -0.94 -2.85 -17.67
C SER A 310 -1.32 -3.67 -18.92
N PRO A 311 -1.87 -4.89 -18.78
CA PRO A 311 -2.20 -5.74 -19.93
C PRO A 311 -3.44 -5.26 -20.70
N THR A 312 -4.30 -4.51 -20.03
CA THR A 312 -5.54 -3.93 -20.56
C THR A 312 -5.67 -2.49 -20.10
N ASP A 313 -6.69 -1.79 -20.57
CA ASP A 313 -7.12 -0.55 -19.92
C ASP A 313 -7.72 -0.94 -18.56
N GLN A 314 -7.23 -0.29 -17.50
CA GLN A 314 -7.63 -0.59 -16.12
C GLN A 314 -7.76 0.70 -15.33
N ASP A 315 -8.59 0.69 -14.30
CA ASP A 315 -8.74 1.83 -13.40
C ASP A 315 -8.48 1.42 -11.94
N VAL A 316 -8.05 2.38 -11.12
CA VAL A 316 -8.04 2.26 -9.65
C VAL A 316 -8.70 3.50 -9.06
N TYR A 317 -9.49 3.30 -8.01
CA TYR A 317 -10.32 4.35 -7.44
C TYR A 317 -9.91 4.62 -5.99
N PHE A 318 -9.77 5.90 -5.64
CA PHE A 318 -9.32 6.34 -4.33
C PHE A 318 -10.35 7.26 -3.68
N SER A 319 -10.67 7.04 -2.41
CA SER A 319 -11.63 7.89 -1.67
C SER A 319 -11.23 8.04 -0.21
N ASP A 320 -12.02 8.80 0.56
CA ASP A 320 -11.90 8.90 2.03
C ASP A 320 -10.49 9.27 2.51
N PHE A 321 -9.83 10.17 1.79
CA PHE A 321 -8.53 10.69 2.18
C PHE A 321 -8.62 11.40 3.53
N SER A 322 -7.69 11.08 4.41
CA SER A 322 -7.53 11.73 5.71
C SER A 322 -6.05 11.96 6.00
N VAL A 323 -5.75 13.12 6.57
CA VAL A 323 -4.42 13.47 7.05
C VAL A 323 -4.58 14.21 8.38
N ALA A 324 -3.75 13.86 9.35
CA ALA A 324 -3.75 14.52 10.66
C ALA A 324 -2.35 14.57 11.25
N ILE A 325 -2.06 15.68 11.92
CA ILE A 325 -0.89 15.83 12.79
C ILE A 325 -1.26 15.23 14.15
N THR A 326 -0.43 14.31 14.64
CA THR A 326 -0.64 13.62 15.92
C THR A 326 0.40 14.00 16.97
N GLU A 327 1.51 14.62 16.55
CA GLU A 327 2.54 15.23 17.41
C GLU A 327 3.16 16.42 16.66
N ASP A 328 3.29 17.59 17.31
CA ASP A 328 3.97 18.76 16.76
C ASP A 328 5.49 18.67 16.97
N LEU A 329 6.27 19.31 16.08
CA LEU A 329 7.74 19.33 16.06
C LEU A 329 8.39 20.19 17.15
#